data_AF-A0A4R3K912-F1
#
_entry.id   AF-A0A4R3K912-F1
#
_cell.length_a   1.000
_cell.length_b   1.000
_cell.length_c   1.000
_cell.angle_alpha   90.00
_cell.angle_beta   90.00
_cell.angle_gamma   90.00
#
_symmetry.space_group_name_H-M   'P 1'
#
loop_
_entity.id
_entity.type
_entity.pdbx_description
1 polymer ?
#
loop_
_entity_poly.entity_id
_entity_poly.type
_entity_poly.pdbx_seq_one_letter_code
_entity_poly.pdbx_strand_id
1 'polypeptide(L)' 'MYHWGAIVAAPGYTDPSVFGADGNPYGTSVTIDQNGKMIEDVQAAVKNQAKRTVQVASWVKQANQ' A
#
# COMPACT_ATOMS: atom_id res chain seq x y z
N MET A 1 4.62 5.95 -12.74
CA MET A 1 5.64 4.93 -12.41
C MET A 1 6.32 4.34 -13.62
N TYR A 2 5.59 3.77 -14.59
CA TYR A 2 6.20 3.05 -15.72
C TYR A 2 7.10 3.91 -16.63
N HIS A 3 6.69 5.14 -16.96
CA HIS A 3 7.53 6.07 -17.73
C HIS A 3 8.83 6.47 -17.03
N TRP A 4 8.93 6.29 -15.71
CA TRP A 4 10.14 6.62 -14.94
C TRP A 4 11.04 5.40 -14.72
N GLY A 5 10.73 4.24 -15.31
CA GLY A 5 11.48 3.01 -15.08
C GLY A 5 11.44 2.51 -13.63
N ALA A 6 10.44 2.94 -12.85
CA ALA A 6 10.35 2.61 -11.44
C ALA A 6 9.82 1.21 -11.18
N ILE A 7 10.27 0.60 -10.08
CA ILE A 7 9.71 -0.66 -9.56
C ILE A 7 8.38 -0.36 -8.85
N VAL A 8 7.29 -0.98 -9.32
CA VAL A 8 5.96 -0.83 -8.72
C VAL A 8 5.78 -1.88 -7.60
N ALA A 9 5.78 -1.42 -6.36
CA ALA A 9 5.67 -2.26 -5.16
C ALA A 9 4.26 -2.26 -4.55
N ALA A 10 3.23 -2.63 -5.34
CA ALA A 10 1.84 -2.68 -4.87
C ALA A 10 1.64 -3.59 -3.64
N PRO A 11 0.67 -3.31 -2.75
CA PRO A 11 0.44 -4.11 -1.54
C PRO A 11 0.00 -5.54 -1.85
N GLY A 12 -0.83 -5.76 -2.88
CA GLY A 12 -1.47 -7.05 -3.11
C GLY A 12 -2.29 -7.52 -1.90
N TYR A 13 -2.57 -8.82 -1.81
CA TYR A 13 -3.25 -9.44 -0.67
C TYR A 13 -2.25 -10.06 0.33
N THR A 14 -1.17 -9.33 0.65
CA THR A 14 -0.07 -9.87 1.47
C THR A 14 -0.34 -9.83 2.97
N ASP A 15 -1.42 -9.18 3.40
CA ASP A 15 -1.81 -9.05 4.80
C ASP A 15 -3.35 -9.01 4.92
N PRO A 16 -3.95 -9.66 5.94
CA PRO A 16 -5.41 -9.68 6.12
C PRO A 16 -6.04 -8.29 6.24
N SER A 17 -5.28 -7.29 6.72
CA SER A 17 -5.76 -5.90 6.82
C SER A 17 -6.19 -5.29 5.49
N VAL A 18 -5.67 -5.80 4.37
CA VAL A 18 -6.09 -5.35 3.03
C VAL A 18 -7.56 -5.64 2.80
N PHE A 19 -8.05 -6.82 3.20
CA PHE A 19 -9.48 -7.16 3.11
C PHE A 19 -10.34 -6.37 4.09
N GLY A 20 -9.79 -6.04 5.27
CA GLY A 20 -10.46 -5.13 6.21
C GLY A 20 -10.64 -3.71 5.68
N ALA A 21 -9.83 -3.31 4.70
CA ALA A 21 -9.86 -2.04 4.01
C ALA A 21 -10.40 -2.16 2.56
N ASP A 22 -11.48 -2.93 2.37
CA ASP A 22 -12.19 -3.16 1.09
C ASP A 22 -11.47 -4.04 0.05
N GLY A 23 -10.22 -4.45 0.31
CA GLY A 23 -9.57 -5.47 -0.52
C GLY A 23 -8.96 -4.97 -1.82
N ASN A 24 -8.51 -3.71 -1.88
CA ASN A 24 -7.86 -3.15 -3.07
C ASN A 24 -6.37 -3.60 -3.17
N PRO A 25 -6.00 -4.46 -4.15
CA PRO A 25 -4.63 -4.97 -4.24
C PRO A 25 -3.65 -3.96 -4.86
N TYR A 26 -4.14 -2.91 -5.52
CA TYR A 26 -3.32 -1.93 -6.24
C TYR A 26 -2.73 -0.86 -5.31
N GLY A 27 -3.41 -0.61 -4.19
CA GLY A 27 -3.10 0.41 -3.21
C GLY A 27 -4.28 0.63 -2.29
N THR A 28 -4.02 1.02 -1.05
CA THR A 28 -5.06 1.34 -0.08
C THR A 28 -5.86 2.53 -0.57
N SER A 29 -7.18 2.36 -0.68
CA SER A 29 -8.15 3.40 -1.01
C SER A 29 -9.14 3.54 0.13
N VAL A 30 -9.73 4.72 0.28
CA VAL A 30 -10.74 5.00 1.30
C VAL A 30 -11.85 5.85 0.70
N THR A 31 -13.09 5.50 1.02
CA THR A 31 -14.25 6.30 0.65
C THR A 31 -14.44 7.39 1.69
N ILE A 32 -14.70 8.62 1.24
CA ILE A 32 -15.04 9.74 2.11
C ILE A 32 -16.52 10.07 1.98
N ASP A 33 -17.17 10.38 3.10
CA ASP A 33 -18.55 10.86 3.11
C ASP A 33 -18.63 12.36 2.74
N GLN A 34 -19.84 12.91 2.69
CA GLN A 34 -20.08 14.32 2.38
C GLN A 34 -19.51 15.29 3.42
N ASN A 35 -19.17 14.81 4.62
CA ASN A 35 -18.57 15.58 5.70
C ASN A 35 -17.03 15.42 5.73
N GLY A 36 -16.45 14.70 4.76
CA GLY A 36 -15.02 14.44 4.67
C GLY A 36 -14.50 13.38 5.65
N LYS A 37 -15.38 12.57 6.24
CA LYS A 37 -15.00 11.48 7.13
C LYS A 37 -14.73 10.21 6.33
N MET A 38 -13.64 9.51 6.68
CA MET A 38 -13.34 8.18 6.16
C MET A 38 -14.39 7.17 6.62
N ILE A 39 -14.89 6.35 5.70
CA ILE A 39 -15.91 5.33 5.97
C ILE A 39 -15.25 4.06 6.52
N GLU A 40 -14.17 3.58 5.88
CA GLU A 40 -13.44 2.37 6.26
C GLU A 40 -12.29 2.67 7.24
N ASP A 41 -11.95 1.70 8.13
CA ASP A 41 -10.69 1.76 8.89
C ASP A 41 -9.54 1.21 8.04
N VAL A 42 -8.82 2.13 7.40
CA VAL A 42 -7.73 1.79 6.48
C VAL A 42 -6.35 1.81 7.13
N GLN A 43 -6.23 2.15 8.43
CA GLN A 43 -4.94 2.46 9.04
C GLN A 43 -3.96 1.26 9.00
N ALA A 44 -4.46 0.06 9.27
CA ALA A 44 -3.64 -1.15 9.22
C ALA A 44 -3.15 -1.46 7.79
N ALA A 45 -4.03 -1.33 6.79
CA ALA A 45 -3.69 -1.53 5.38
C ALA A 45 -2.64 -0.52 4.89
N VAL A 46 -2.78 0.76 5.26
CA VAL A 46 -1.78 1.80 4.96
C VAL A 46 -0.41 1.45 5.56
N LYS A 47 -0.37 1.00 6.82
CA LYS A 47 0.87 0.59 7.48
C LYS A 47 1.51 -0.61 6.77
N ASN A 48 0.73 -1.60 6.37
CA ASN A 48 1.21 -2.75 5.60
C ASN A 48 1.81 -2.32 4.24
N GLN A 49 1.08 -1.49 3.48
CA GLN A 49 1.56 -0.99 2.18
C GLN A 49 2.87 -0.20 2.31
N ALA A 50 2.97 0.69 3.31
CA ALA A 50 4.17 1.46 3.57
C ALA A 50 5.35 0.54 3.95
N LYS A 51 5.12 -0.41 4.85
CA LYS A 51 6.13 -1.41 5.27
C LYS A 51 6.64 -2.21 4.07
N ARG A 52 5.75 -2.70 3.21
CA ARG A 52 6.11 -3.44 1.99
C ARG A 52 6.95 -2.59 1.04
N THR A 53 6.59 -1.33 0.85
CA THR A 53 7.33 -0.39 0.00
C THR A 53 8.76 -0.19 0.52
N VAL A 54 8.92 0.09 1.81
CA VAL A 54 10.24 0.27 2.44
C VAL A 54 11.05 -1.03 2.42
N GLN A 55 10.40 -2.20 2.59
CA GLN A 55 11.07 -3.49 2.52
C GLN A 55 11.66 -3.76 1.12
N VAL A 56 10.87 -3.56 0.06
CA VAL A 56 11.36 -3.72 -1.32
C VAL A 56 12.50 -2.74 -1.61
N ALA A 57 12.37 -1.47 -1.19
CA ALA A 57 13.44 -0.50 -1.34
C ALA A 57 14.73 -0.90 -0.60
N SER A 58 14.60 -1.48 0.60
CA SER A 58 15.73 -1.99 1.38
C SER A 58 16.46 -3.14 0.67
N TRP A 59 15.72 -4.11 0.11
CA TRP A 59 16.32 -5.20 -0.68
C TRP A 59 17.09 -4.68 -1.89
N VAL A 60 16.51 -3.75 -2.65
CA VAL A 60 17.18 -3.14 -3.80
C VAL A 60 18.43 -2.39 -3.36
N LYS A 61 18.37 -1.64 -2.26
CA LYS A 61 19.53 -0.92 -1.74
C LYS A 61 20.66 -1.88 -1.34
N GLN A 62 20.35 -2.94 -0.60
CA GLN A 62 21.34 -3.92 -0.12
C GLN A 62 21.98 -4.70 -1.27
N ALA A 63 21.22 -5.06 -2.31
CA ALA A 63 21.76 -5.75 -3.48
C ALA A 63 22.72 -4.89 -4.32
N ASN A 64 22.69 -3.57 -4.15
CA ASN A 64 23.56 -2.62 -4.85
C ASN A 64 24.72 -2.09 -3.97
N GLN A 65 24.91 -2.65 -2.77
CA GLN A 65 26.05 -2.37 -1.89
C GLN A 65 27.08 -3.50 -2.02
#